data_AF-A0A7S2XRM3-F1
#
_entry.id   AF-A0A7S2XRM3-F1
#
_cell.length_a   1.000
_cell.length_b   1.000
_cell.length_c   1.000
_cell.angle_alpha   90.00
_cell.angle_beta   90.00
_cell.angle_gamma   90.00
#
_symmetry.space_group_name_H-M   'P 1'
#
loop_
_entity.id
_entity.type
_entity.pdbx_description
1 polymer ?
#
loop_
_entity_poly.entity_id
_entity_poly.type
_entity_poly.pdbx_seq_one_letter_code
_entity_poly.pdbx_strand_id
1 'polypeptide(L)'
;HIEGLRQLIENLGAIVIDSLHEARFATHVIAGDNNHSLRRTPKLMVALSCTSNILHMDWLRQSILEDKIMSARKYLVLKDSVAEKKYKFSMKETILEGTRRRKEGGLLCKWVVLFAGGVAGNGAPKREELELIVEAAGGKAIFQSDLPIRKEDDKTRVIVITSDPRSNAQTKNKDLQRITAEGAGSFTTTWLFDCITRQKLEGIKGEAPRKPERVGSTRRLGNLSNGT
;
A
#
# COMPACT_ATOMS: atom_id res chain seq x y z
N HIS A 1 -9.65 -9.50 26.14
CA HIS A 1 -10.92 -8.76 26.00
C HIS A 1 -10.69 -7.56 25.10
N ILE A 2 -11.26 -7.55 23.89
CA ILE A 2 -11.10 -6.43 22.93
C ILE A 2 -11.74 -5.14 23.49
N GLU A 3 -12.86 -5.27 24.20
CA GLU A 3 -13.57 -4.14 24.83
C GLU A 3 -12.70 -3.40 25.86
N GLY A 4 -11.96 -4.13 26.70
CA GLY A 4 -11.07 -3.53 27.69
C GLY A 4 -9.91 -2.76 27.03
N LEU A 5 -9.42 -3.21 25.87
CA LEU A 5 -8.41 -2.48 25.14
C LEU A 5 -8.98 -1.20 24.50
N ARG A 6 -10.22 -1.24 24.01
CA ARG A 6 -10.90 -0.09 23.43
C ARG A 6 -11.05 1.05 24.44
N GLN A 7 -11.53 0.74 25.64
CA GLN A 7 -11.65 1.74 26.71
C GLN A 7 -10.30 2.38 27.07
N LEU A 8 -9.23 1.58 27.12
CA LEU A 8 -7.88 2.11 27.39
C LEU A 8 -7.38 3.02 26.27
N ILE A 9 -7.68 2.71 25.00
CA ILE A 9 -7.35 3.59 23.86
C ILE A 9 -8.11 4.91 23.95
N GLU A 10 -9.39 4.86 24.30
CA GLU A 10 -10.23 6.06 24.44
C GLU A 10 -9.76 6.96 25.60
N ASN A 11 -9.34 6.37 26.71
CA ASN A 11 -8.78 7.12 27.85
C ASN A 11 -7.48 7.88 27.47
N LEU A 12 -6.71 7.36 26.50
CA LEU A 12 -5.55 8.06 25.93
C LEU A 12 -5.93 9.19 24.95
N GLY A 13 -7.22 9.43 24.73
CA GLY A 13 -7.73 10.42 23.78
C GLY A 13 -7.63 9.96 22.31
N ALA A 14 -7.48 8.66 22.06
CA ALA A 14 -7.45 8.09 20.72
C ALA A 14 -8.78 7.41 20.34
N ILE A 15 -9.01 7.22 19.04
CA ILE A 15 -10.23 6.60 18.51
C ILE A 15 -9.86 5.33 17.75
N VAL A 16 -10.56 4.24 18.04
CA VAL A 16 -10.45 2.99 17.27
C VAL A 16 -11.32 3.08 16.02
N ILE A 17 -10.72 2.86 14.85
CA ILE A 17 -11.42 2.82 13.58
C ILE A 17 -11.84 1.38 13.28
N ASP A 18 -13.14 1.11 13.39
CA ASP A 18 -13.70 -0.23 13.20
C ASP A 18 -14.15 -0.48 11.76
N SER A 19 -14.52 0.58 11.02
CA SER A 19 -15.00 0.46 9.65
C SER A 19 -13.84 0.50 8.63
N LEU A 20 -13.95 -0.31 7.56
CA LEU A 20 -12.95 -0.30 6.49
C LEU A 20 -12.97 1.01 5.69
N HIS A 21 -14.15 1.64 5.54
CA HIS A 21 -14.31 2.91 4.82
C HIS A 21 -13.56 4.06 5.51
N GLU A 22 -13.53 4.06 6.84
CA GLU A 22 -12.81 5.07 7.62
C GLU A 22 -11.32 4.72 7.81
N ALA A 23 -10.88 3.52 7.44
CA ALA A 23 -9.48 3.10 7.61
C ALA A 23 -8.50 4.04 6.91
N ARG A 24 -8.94 4.75 5.86
CA ARG A 24 -8.15 5.79 5.18
C ARG A 24 -7.79 7.00 6.05
N PHE A 25 -8.54 7.23 7.13
CA PHE A 25 -8.29 8.30 8.10
C PHE A 25 -7.40 7.86 9.26
N ALA A 26 -7.01 6.57 9.30
CA ALA A 26 -6.14 6.06 10.35
C ALA A 26 -4.79 6.78 10.36
N THR A 27 -4.48 7.41 11.49
CA THR A 27 -3.19 8.08 11.71
C THR A 27 -2.10 7.10 12.16
N HIS A 28 -2.51 6.01 12.82
CA HIS A 28 -1.66 4.95 13.36
C HIS A 28 -2.31 3.60 13.08
N VAL A 29 -1.52 2.61 12.67
CA VAL A 29 -2.01 1.27 12.40
C VAL A 29 -1.13 0.26 13.12
N ILE A 30 -1.75 -0.57 13.96
CA ILE A 30 -1.07 -1.68 14.63
C ILE A 30 -1.09 -2.88 13.67
N ALA A 31 0.09 -3.25 13.18
CA ALA A 31 0.22 -4.29 12.15
C ALA A 31 1.22 -5.39 12.53
N GLY A 32 2.04 -5.18 13.56
CA GLY A 32 3.01 -6.15 14.03
C GLY A 32 2.73 -6.58 15.47
N ASP A 33 3.01 -7.85 15.75
CA ASP A 33 3.16 -8.39 17.09
C ASP A 33 4.39 -9.32 17.12
N ASN A 34 4.72 -9.87 18.29
CA ASN A 34 5.86 -10.78 18.45
C ASN A 34 5.59 -12.20 17.91
N ASN A 35 4.39 -12.48 17.41
CA ASN A 35 3.91 -13.84 17.13
C ASN A 35 3.63 -14.07 15.64
N HIS A 36 3.39 -13.01 14.87
CA HIS A 36 2.90 -13.07 13.51
C HIS A 36 3.65 -12.13 12.59
N SER A 37 4.03 -12.64 11.42
CA SER A 37 4.52 -11.81 10.33
C SER A 37 3.37 -11.02 9.68
N LEU A 38 3.73 -9.85 9.13
CA LEU A 38 2.86 -8.99 8.36
C LEU A 38 2.22 -9.76 7.20
N ARG A 39 0.91 -9.58 7.06
CA ARG A 39 0.11 -10.12 5.95
C ARG A 39 -0.50 -8.97 5.16
N ARG A 40 -0.63 -9.14 3.84
CA ARG A 40 -1.34 -8.20 2.96
C ARG A 40 -2.84 -8.28 3.14
N THR A 41 -3.34 -7.80 4.28
CA THR A 41 -4.77 -7.62 4.50
C THR A 41 -5.24 -6.34 3.82
N PRO A 42 -6.52 -6.23 3.43
CA PRO A 42 -7.06 -4.98 2.88
C PRO A 42 -6.83 -3.77 3.78
N LYS A 43 -7.01 -3.93 5.11
CA LYS A 43 -6.72 -2.88 6.10
C LYS A 43 -5.27 -2.41 6.04
N LEU A 44 -4.30 -3.32 6.00
CA LEU A 44 -2.89 -2.95 5.90
C LEU A 44 -2.59 -2.26 4.55
N MET A 45 -3.15 -2.78 3.47
CA MET A 45 -2.93 -2.22 2.12
C MET A 45 -3.45 -0.79 1.99
N VAL A 46 -4.63 -0.50 2.56
CA VAL A 46 -5.14 0.88 2.69
C VAL A 46 -4.19 1.72 3.53
N ALA A 47 -3.80 1.22 4.71
CA ALA A 47 -2.93 1.93 5.64
C ALA A 47 -1.58 2.36 5.06
N LEU A 48 -0.93 1.49 4.27
CA LEU A 48 0.35 1.79 3.64
C LEU A 48 0.31 3.05 2.75
N SER A 49 -0.84 3.30 2.14
CA SER A 49 -1.07 4.47 1.30
C SER A 49 -1.42 5.72 2.13
N CYS A 50 -1.99 5.56 3.33
CA CYS A 50 -2.53 6.68 4.13
C CYS A 50 -1.59 7.20 5.24
N THR A 51 -0.77 6.35 5.85
CA THR A 51 0.09 6.75 6.97
C THR A 51 1.50 6.14 6.91
N SER A 52 2.46 6.78 7.56
CA SER A 52 3.79 6.23 7.83
C SER A 52 3.86 5.45 9.13
N ASN A 53 2.85 5.59 10.00
CA ASN A 53 2.85 5.01 11.35
C ASN A 53 2.27 3.60 11.33
N ILE A 54 3.04 2.68 10.74
CA ILE A 54 2.76 1.24 10.76
C ILE A 54 3.54 0.65 11.93
N LEU A 55 2.84 0.27 13.00
CA LEU A 55 3.43 0.10 14.32
C LEU A 55 3.28 -1.32 14.87
N HIS A 56 4.22 -1.66 15.73
CA HIS A 56 4.17 -2.82 16.59
C HIS A 56 3.21 -2.59 17.76
N MET A 57 2.56 -3.65 18.25
CA MET A 57 1.63 -3.62 19.39
C MET A 57 2.24 -2.98 20.64
N ASP A 58 3.56 -3.05 20.81
CA ASP A 58 4.24 -2.46 21.97
C ASP A 58 4.14 -0.93 22.04
N TRP A 59 3.90 -0.25 20.91
CA TRP A 59 3.61 1.19 20.93
C TRP A 59 2.35 1.47 21.75
N LEU A 60 1.30 0.69 21.51
CA LEU A 60 0.03 0.87 22.17
C LEU A 60 0.14 0.46 23.65
N ARG A 61 0.79 -0.67 23.93
CA ARG A 61 1.04 -1.11 25.31
C ARG A 61 1.82 -0.08 26.12
N GLN A 62 2.90 0.47 25.57
CA GLN A 62 3.68 1.49 26.26
C GLN A 62 2.87 2.78 26.42
N SER A 63 2.08 3.16 25.42
CA SER A 63 1.25 4.37 25.52
C SER A 63 0.22 4.26 26.64
N ILE A 64 -0.38 3.08 26.81
CA ILE A 64 -1.31 2.80 27.91
C ILE A 64 -0.57 2.80 29.25
N LEU A 65 0.60 2.17 29.34
CA LEU A 65 1.37 2.07 30.57
C LEU A 65 1.82 3.45 31.10
N GLU A 66 2.22 4.35 30.18
CA GLU A 66 2.69 5.70 30.50
C GLU A 66 1.56 6.73 30.56
N ASP A 67 0.30 6.30 30.35
CA ASP A 67 -0.89 7.15 30.22
C ASP A 67 -0.68 8.33 29.24
N LYS A 68 0.01 8.04 28.11
CA LYS A 68 0.43 9.04 27.15
C LYS A 68 0.69 8.45 25.77
N ILE A 69 0.26 9.15 24.72
CA ILE A 69 0.61 8.77 23.34
C ILE A 69 2.13 8.87 23.11
N MET A 70 2.77 7.71 22.93
CA MET A 70 4.21 7.60 22.72
C MET A 70 4.61 8.00 21.30
N SER A 71 5.88 8.38 21.12
CA SER A 71 6.41 8.62 19.77
C SER A 71 6.43 7.33 18.94
N ALA A 72 5.81 7.36 17.77
CA ALA A 72 5.71 6.23 16.85
C ALA A 72 7.06 5.69 16.35
N ARG A 73 8.08 6.56 16.21
CA ARG A 73 9.33 6.25 15.47
C ARG A 73 10.06 5.00 15.95
N LYS A 74 10.08 4.73 17.25
CA LYS A 74 10.78 3.58 17.84
C LYS A 74 10.02 2.25 17.67
N TYR A 75 8.74 2.32 17.32
CA TYR A 75 7.83 1.18 17.28
C TYR A 75 7.35 0.87 15.86
N LEU A 76 7.95 1.50 14.85
CA LEU A 76 7.66 1.15 13.46
C LEU A 76 7.98 -0.33 13.24
N VAL A 77 7.06 -1.05 12.59
CA VAL A 77 7.33 -2.42 12.16
C VAL A 77 8.39 -2.34 11.07
N LEU A 78 9.61 -2.75 11.38
CA LEU A 78 10.74 -2.74 10.44
C LEU A 78 11.39 -4.11 10.46
N LYS A 79 11.89 -4.56 9.29
CA LYS A 79 12.68 -5.79 9.18
C LYS A 79 11.93 -7.05 9.61
N ASP A 80 10.63 -7.13 9.32
CA ASP A 80 9.91 -8.41 9.37
C ASP A 80 10.48 -9.30 8.25
N SER A 81 11.52 -10.09 8.58
CA SER A 81 12.31 -10.83 7.61
C SER A 81 11.48 -11.86 6.85
N VAL A 82 10.43 -12.40 7.47
CA VAL A 82 9.52 -13.37 6.85
C VAL A 82 8.66 -12.67 5.80
N ALA A 83 8.00 -11.57 6.16
CA ALA A 83 7.15 -10.84 5.24
C ALA A 83 7.99 -10.15 4.14
N GLU A 84 9.07 -9.48 4.49
CA GLU A 84 9.96 -8.76 3.56
C GLU A 84 10.55 -9.71 2.52
N LYS A 85 10.96 -10.93 2.91
CA LYS A 85 11.42 -11.96 1.98
C LYS A 85 10.29 -12.50 1.10
N LYS A 86 9.14 -12.83 1.69
CA LYS A 86 7.98 -13.40 0.98
C LYS A 86 7.46 -12.46 -0.10
N TYR A 87 7.34 -11.18 0.24
CA TYR A 87 6.73 -10.14 -0.60
C TYR A 87 7.78 -9.29 -1.35
N LYS A 88 9.07 -9.60 -1.16
CA LYS A 88 10.20 -8.94 -1.81
C LYS A 88 10.13 -7.41 -1.69
N PHE A 89 10.05 -6.92 -0.46
CA PHE A 89 9.99 -5.48 -0.17
C PHE A 89 10.81 -5.15 1.08
N SER A 90 11.04 -3.86 1.31
CA SER A 90 11.54 -3.36 2.59
C SER A 90 10.52 -2.41 3.18
N MET A 91 10.05 -2.64 4.40
CA MET A 91 9.08 -1.74 5.04
C MET A 91 9.65 -0.33 5.22
N LYS A 92 10.96 -0.23 5.44
CA LYS A 92 11.66 1.06 5.49
C LYS A 92 11.51 1.85 4.19
N GLU A 93 11.72 1.19 3.05
CA GLU A 93 11.55 1.83 1.74
C GLU A 93 10.08 2.14 1.45
N THR A 94 9.17 1.23 1.79
CA THR A 94 7.72 1.43 1.66
C THR A 94 7.25 2.68 2.39
N ILE A 95 7.67 2.89 3.64
CA ILE A 95 7.29 4.06 4.43
C ILE A 95 7.87 5.35 3.80
N LEU A 96 9.13 5.30 3.37
CA LEU A 96 9.80 6.45 2.74
C LEU A 96 9.08 6.84 1.44
N GLU A 97 8.88 5.89 0.54
CA GLU A 97 8.25 6.14 -0.75
C GLU A 97 6.77 6.49 -0.59
N GLY A 98 6.04 5.82 0.30
CA GLY A 98 4.64 6.14 0.61
C GLY A 98 4.49 7.57 1.13
N THR A 99 5.42 8.05 1.96
CA THR A 99 5.43 9.44 2.43
C THR A 99 5.60 10.42 1.27
N ARG A 100 6.44 10.08 0.28
CA ARG A 100 6.62 10.87 -0.93
C ARG A 100 5.36 10.85 -1.80
N ARG A 101 4.79 9.67 -2.06
CA ARG A 101 3.58 9.48 -2.89
C ARG A 101 2.37 10.19 -2.32
N ARG A 102 2.16 10.18 -1.00
CA ARG A 102 1.06 10.93 -0.36
C ARG A 102 1.08 12.42 -0.68
N LYS A 103 2.27 13.04 -0.75
CA LYS A 103 2.43 14.45 -1.14
C LYS A 103 2.09 14.69 -2.63
N GLU A 104 2.20 13.66 -3.46
CA GLU A 104 1.88 13.68 -4.89
C GLU A 104 0.41 13.32 -5.18
N GLY A 105 -0.42 13.13 -4.14
CA GLY A 105 -1.82 12.70 -4.27
C GLY A 105 -2.02 11.19 -4.27
N GLY A 106 -0.98 10.40 -3.99
CA GLY A 106 -1.04 8.94 -3.87
C GLY A 106 -0.29 8.19 -4.97
N LEU A 107 -0.04 6.89 -4.76
CA LEU A 107 0.65 6.02 -5.71
C LEU A 107 -0.04 5.94 -7.07
N LEU A 108 -1.37 5.81 -7.05
CA LEU A 108 -2.24 5.67 -8.20
C LEU A 108 -2.90 7.00 -8.59
N CYS A 109 -2.36 8.13 -8.13
CA CYS A 109 -2.85 9.44 -8.52
C CYS A 109 -2.90 9.57 -10.05
N LYS A 110 -4.06 10.00 -10.58
CA LYS A 110 -4.36 10.14 -12.02
C LYS A 110 -4.42 8.82 -12.80
N TRP A 111 -4.49 7.68 -12.12
CA TRP A 111 -4.69 6.37 -12.76
C TRP A 111 -6.11 5.87 -12.52
N VAL A 112 -6.67 5.24 -13.56
CA VAL A 112 -7.88 4.44 -13.47
C VAL A 112 -7.49 2.97 -13.43
N VAL A 113 -7.92 2.25 -12.40
CA VAL A 113 -7.67 0.82 -12.24
C VAL A 113 -8.93 0.06 -12.63
N LEU A 114 -8.86 -0.64 -13.77
CA LEU A 114 -9.93 -1.50 -14.28
C LEU A 114 -9.72 -2.94 -13.83
N PHE A 115 -10.59 -3.44 -12.97
CA PHE A 115 -10.61 -4.85 -12.59
C PHE A 115 -11.40 -5.68 -13.60
N ALA A 116 -10.75 -6.71 -14.16
CA ALA A 116 -11.37 -7.65 -15.06
C ALA A 116 -12.42 -8.53 -14.34
N GLY A 117 -13.35 -9.10 -15.12
CA GLY A 117 -14.35 -10.03 -14.60
C GLY A 117 -13.70 -11.25 -13.91
N GLY A 118 -14.27 -11.65 -12.78
CA GLY A 118 -13.79 -12.80 -11.99
C GLY A 118 -12.53 -12.54 -11.15
N VAL A 119 -12.12 -11.27 -10.97
CA VAL A 119 -11.05 -10.88 -10.03
C VAL A 119 -11.58 -10.74 -8.61
N ALA A 120 -12.56 -9.84 -8.41
CA ALA A 120 -13.08 -9.52 -7.08
C ALA A 120 -13.68 -10.76 -6.41
N GLY A 121 -13.27 -11.03 -5.16
CA GLY A 121 -13.76 -12.16 -4.37
C GLY A 121 -13.26 -13.55 -4.80
N ASN A 122 -12.39 -13.64 -5.83
CA ASN A 122 -11.87 -14.90 -6.34
C ASN A 122 -10.34 -14.93 -6.26
N GLY A 123 -9.81 -15.18 -5.06
CA GLY A 123 -8.38 -15.10 -4.75
C GLY A 123 -7.85 -13.67 -4.54
N ALA A 124 -8.72 -12.67 -4.72
CA ALA A 124 -8.49 -11.27 -4.36
C ALA A 124 -9.58 -10.79 -3.39
N PRO A 125 -9.39 -9.64 -2.72
CA PRO A 125 -10.40 -9.00 -1.88
C PRO A 125 -11.72 -8.78 -2.64
N LYS A 126 -12.80 -8.52 -1.89
CA LYS A 126 -14.11 -8.19 -2.47
C LYS A 126 -14.06 -6.84 -3.18
N ARG A 127 -15.10 -6.56 -3.97
CA ARG A 127 -15.20 -5.35 -4.79
C ARG A 127 -14.95 -4.08 -3.95
N GLU A 128 -15.65 -3.97 -2.83
CA GLU A 128 -15.60 -2.81 -1.95
C GLU A 128 -14.19 -2.63 -1.33
N GLU A 129 -13.51 -3.73 -1.02
CA GLU A 129 -12.16 -3.70 -0.47
C GLU A 129 -11.12 -3.28 -1.53
N LEU A 130 -11.29 -3.74 -2.77
CA LEU A 130 -10.45 -3.34 -3.91
C LEU A 130 -10.62 -1.85 -4.23
N GLU A 131 -11.85 -1.35 -4.21
CA GLU A 131 -12.17 0.08 -4.37
C GLU A 131 -11.42 0.89 -3.31
N LEU A 132 -11.54 0.52 -2.03
CA LEU A 132 -10.88 1.23 -0.94
C LEU A 132 -9.34 1.19 -1.04
N ILE A 133 -8.75 0.07 -1.46
CA ILE A 133 -7.30 -0.02 -1.68
C ILE A 133 -6.84 0.96 -2.77
N VAL A 134 -7.56 1.03 -3.89
CA VAL A 134 -7.22 1.90 -5.03
C VAL A 134 -7.43 3.37 -4.68
N GLU A 135 -8.55 3.69 -4.03
CA GLU A 135 -8.88 5.06 -3.63
C GLU A 135 -7.93 5.58 -2.54
N ALA A 136 -7.57 4.75 -1.56
CA ALA A 136 -6.56 5.10 -0.55
C ALA A 136 -5.19 5.41 -1.19
N ALA A 137 -4.88 4.77 -2.32
CA ALA A 137 -3.70 5.05 -3.12
C ALA A 137 -3.88 6.22 -4.11
N GLY A 138 -5.01 6.91 -4.11
CA GLY A 138 -5.28 8.10 -4.93
C GLY A 138 -5.78 7.82 -6.35
N GLY A 139 -6.11 6.56 -6.66
CA GLY A 139 -6.65 6.16 -7.97
C GLY A 139 -8.17 6.10 -8.00
N LYS A 140 -8.71 5.81 -9.19
CA LYS A 140 -10.13 5.51 -9.41
C LYS A 140 -10.28 4.04 -9.75
N ALA A 141 -11.05 3.29 -8.96
CA ALA A 141 -11.40 1.91 -9.30
C ALA A 141 -12.61 1.88 -10.23
N ILE A 142 -12.57 1.01 -11.24
CA ILE A 142 -13.70 0.63 -12.07
C ILE A 142 -13.68 -0.88 -12.30
N PHE A 143 -14.83 -1.49 -12.56
CA PHE A 143 -14.94 -2.91 -12.82
C PHE A 143 -15.44 -3.15 -14.24
N GLN A 144 -15.16 -4.34 -14.78
CA GLN A 144 -15.57 -4.68 -16.14
C GLN A 144 -17.10 -4.55 -16.37
N SER A 145 -17.90 -4.76 -15.33
CA SER A 145 -19.36 -4.55 -15.36
C SER A 145 -19.76 -3.09 -15.57
N ASP A 146 -18.86 -2.16 -15.33
CA ASP A 146 -19.10 -0.71 -15.35
C ASP A 146 -18.60 -0.08 -16.66
N LEU A 147 -18.17 -0.92 -17.62
CA LEU A 147 -17.76 -0.48 -18.95
C LEU A 147 -18.97 0.02 -19.77
N PRO A 148 -18.74 0.93 -20.73
CA PRO A 148 -17.43 1.42 -21.20
C PRO A 148 -16.78 2.44 -20.25
N ILE A 149 -15.45 2.50 -20.28
CA ILE A 149 -14.71 3.63 -19.68
C ILE A 149 -15.21 4.92 -20.37
N ARG A 150 -15.37 5.99 -19.59
CA ARG A 150 -15.85 7.28 -20.10
C ARG A 150 -14.92 7.76 -21.22
N LYS A 151 -15.48 8.44 -22.23
CA LYS A 151 -14.71 8.88 -23.41
C LYS A 151 -13.62 9.90 -23.05
N GLU A 152 -13.81 10.61 -21.94
CA GLU A 152 -12.94 11.66 -21.43
C GLU A 152 -11.76 11.09 -20.64
N ASP A 153 -11.78 9.81 -20.25
CA ASP A 153 -10.68 9.19 -19.53
C ASP A 153 -9.53 8.88 -20.52
N ASP A 154 -8.32 9.37 -20.22
CA ASP A 154 -7.11 9.06 -20.99
C ASP A 154 -6.78 7.56 -20.86
N LYS A 155 -6.94 6.81 -21.94
CA LYS A 155 -6.72 5.36 -21.95
C LYS A 155 -5.27 4.96 -21.68
N THR A 156 -4.31 5.86 -21.90
CA THR A 156 -2.91 5.64 -21.51
C THR A 156 -2.69 5.72 -19.99
N ARG A 157 -3.70 6.20 -19.25
CA ARG A 157 -3.78 6.25 -17.79
C ARG A 157 -4.67 5.17 -17.18
N VAL A 158 -4.91 4.09 -17.93
CA VAL A 158 -5.68 2.93 -17.45
C VAL A 158 -4.74 1.75 -17.13
N ILE A 159 -5.00 1.12 -15.99
CA ILE A 159 -4.33 -0.10 -15.52
C ILE A 159 -5.38 -1.21 -15.48
N VAL A 160 -5.28 -2.20 -16.35
CA VAL A 160 -6.11 -3.40 -16.34
C VAL A 160 -5.52 -4.42 -15.37
N ILE A 161 -6.31 -4.85 -14.39
CA ILE A 161 -5.94 -5.87 -13.41
C ILE A 161 -6.72 -7.15 -13.68
N THR A 162 -6.00 -8.23 -13.96
CA THR A 162 -6.53 -9.59 -14.14
C THR A 162 -6.22 -10.49 -12.96
N SER A 163 -6.82 -11.69 -12.93
CA SER A 163 -6.48 -12.71 -11.94
C SER A 163 -5.02 -13.14 -12.08
N ASP A 164 -4.49 -13.79 -11.05
CA ASP A 164 -3.16 -14.40 -11.05
C ASP A 164 -3.25 -15.91 -10.75
N PRO A 165 -3.06 -16.81 -11.73
CA PRO A 165 -2.82 -16.52 -13.15
C PRO A 165 -4.06 -15.95 -13.85
N ARG A 166 -3.84 -15.31 -15.01
CA ARG A 166 -4.93 -14.77 -15.84
C ARG A 166 -5.83 -15.90 -16.34
N SER A 167 -7.15 -15.71 -16.25
CA SER A 167 -8.11 -16.72 -16.72
C SER A 167 -8.30 -16.69 -18.24
N ASN A 168 -8.70 -17.81 -18.83
CA ASN A 168 -9.00 -17.90 -20.26
C ASN A 168 -10.10 -16.91 -20.71
N ALA A 169 -11.10 -16.68 -19.86
CA ALA A 169 -12.17 -15.72 -20.13
C ALA A 169 -11.62 -14.28 -20.20
N GLN A 170 -10.68 -13.92 -19.31
CA GLN A 170 -10.02 -12.61 -19.32
C GLN A 170 -9.14 -12.45 -20.56
N THR A 171 -8.39 -13.49 -20.96
CA THR A 171 -7.53 -13.46 -22.15
C THR A 171 -8.32 -13.25 -23.45
N LYS A 172 -9.50 -13.85 -23.56
CA LYS A 172 -10.37 -13.77 -24.75
C LYS A 172 -11.32 -12.57 -24.74
N ASN A 173 -11.28 -11.74 -23.70
CA ASN A 173 -12.19 -10.62 -23.55
C ASN A 173 -11.87 -9.48 -24.54
N LYS A 174 -12.77 -9.22 -25.48
CA LYS A 174 -12.58 -8.21 -26.54
C LYS A 174 -12.45 -6.79 -26.00
N ASP A 175 -13.15 -6.44 -24.93
CA ASP A 175 -13.05 -5.09 -24.35
C ASP A 175 -11.70 -4.86 -23.69
N LEU A 176 -11.20 -5.85 -22.94
CA LEU A 176 -9.88 -5.76 -22.32
C LEU A 176 -8.77 -5.72 -23.37
N GLN A 177 -8.88 -6.53 -24.42
CA GLN A 177 -7.95 -6.52 -25.56
C GLN A 177 -7.94 -5.15 -26.25
N ARG A 178 -9.11 -4.57 -26.51
CA ARG A 178 -9.24 -3.24 -27.12
C ARG A 178 -8.59 -2.15 -26.26
N ILE A 179 -8.93 -2.08 -24.97
CA ILE A 179 -8.40 -1.07 -24.04
C ILE A 179 -6.87 -1.18 -23.92
N THR A 180 -6.35 -2.41 -23.89
CA THR A 180 -4.89 -2.65 -23.88
C THR A 180 -4.23 -2.21 -25.19
N ALA A 181 -4.86 -2.49 -26.34
CA ALA A 181 -4.37 -2.05 -27.66
C ALA A 181 -4.38 -0.52 -27.80
N GLU A 182 -5.27 0.16 -27.09
CA GLU A 182 -5.36 1.63 -27.02
C GLU A 182 -4.35 2.25 -26.03
N GLY A 183 -3.50 1.43 -25.39
CA GLY A 183 -2.34 1.89 -24.61
C GLY A 183 -2.40 1.61 -23.12
N ALA A 184 -3.48 1.01 -22.60
CA ALA A 184 -3.56 0.65 -21.19
C ALA A 184 -2.52 -0.39 -20.78
N GLY A 185 -1.98 -0.27 -19.56
CA GLY A 185 -1.16 -1.32 -18.97
C GLY A 185 -2.01 -2.52 -18.54
N SER A 186 -1.48 -3.74 -18.62
CA SER A 186 -2.22 -4.96 -18.25
C SER A 186 -1.38 -5.83 -17.32
N PHE A 187 -1.85 -6.03 -16.10
CA PHE A 187 -1.12 -6.66 -15.00
C PHE A 187 -2.02 -7.59 -14.18
N THR A 188 -1.44 -8.34 -13.24
CA THR A 188 -2.19 -9.24 -12.33
C THR A 188 -2.48 -8.58 -10.98
N THR A 189 -3.34 -9.20 -10.18
CA THR A 189 -3.58 -8.81 -8.78
C THR A 189 -2.31 -8.81 -7.94
N THR A 190 -1.42 -9.79 -8.12
CA THR A 190 -0.11 -9.82 -7.43
C THR A 190 0.71 -8.59 -7.73
N TRP A 191 0.78 -8.17 -9.00
CA TRP A 191 1.49 -6.95 -9.39
C TRP A 191 0.92 -5.72 -8.69
N LEU A 192 -0.41 -5.57 -8.65
CA LEU A 192 -1.04 -4.44 -7.95
C LEU A 192 -0.66 -4.45 -6.47
N PHE A 193 -0.75 -5.61 -5.82
CA PHE A 193 -0.48 -5.73 -4.40
C PHE A 193 0.99 -5.54 -4.06
N ASP A 194 1.90 -5.95 -4.95
CA ASP A 194 3.32 -5.63 -4.87
C ASP A 194 3.55 -4.12 -4.97
N CYS A 195 2.91 -3.44 -5.93
CA CYS A 195 3.01 -2.01 -6.12
C CYS A 195 2.52 -1.23 -4.89
N ILE A 196 1.34 -1.57 -4.35
CA ILE A 196 0.82 -0.98 -3.11
C ILE A 196 1.78 -1.27 -1.94
N THR A 197 2.30 -2.49 -1.83
CA THR A 197 3.22 -2.85 -0.73
C THR A 197 4.52 -2.08 -0.81
N ARG A 198 5.07 -1.84 -1.99
CA ARG A 198 6.34 -1.11 -2.20
C ARG A 198 6.16 0.39 -2.34
N GLN A 199 4.92 0.85 -2.52
CA GLN A 199 4.57 2.22 -2.88
C GLN A 199 5.24 2.69 -4.20
N LYS A 200 5.49 1.76 -5.14
CA LYS A 200 6.15 2.01 -6.43
C LYS A 200 5.35 1.34 -7.55
N LEU A 201 5.18 2.03 -8.68
CA LEU A 201 4.70 1.38 -9.90
C LEU A 201 5.92 0.83 -10.64
N GLU A 202 5.80 -0.39 -11.17
CA GLU A 202 6.89 -1.05 -11.90
C GLU A 202 6.36 -1.51 -13.26
N GLY A 203 7.08 -1.20 -14.34
CA GLY A 203 6.78 -1.73 -15.67
C GLY A 203 5.61 -1.05 -16.42
N ILE A 204 5.12 0.09 -15.94
CA ILE A 204 4.08 0.86 -16.63
C ILE A 204 4.68 1.97 -17.52
N LYS A 205 4.19 2.09 -18.76
CA LYS A 205 4.58 3.18 -19.68
C LYS A 205 3.95 4.49 -19.19
N GLY A 206 4.72 5.58 -19.20
CA GLY A 206 4.24 6.90 -18.77
C GLY A 206 4.52 7.26 -17.30
N GLU A 207 5.15 6.36 -16.53
CA GLU A 207 5.90 6.77 -15.34
C GLU A 207 7.28 7.25 -15.82
N ALA A 208 7.60 8.53 -15.57
CA ALA A 208 8.89 9.07 -15.98
C ALA A 208 10.03 8.23 -15.34
N PRO A 209 11.05 7.80 -16.11
CA PRO A 209 12.15 7.01 -15.57
C PRO A 209 12.85 7.82 -14.48
N ARG A 210 12.83 7.31 -13.25
CA ARG A 210 13.39 8.01 -12.09
C ARG A 210 14.88 7.69 -11.97
N LYS A 211 15.71 8.73 -11.88
CA LYS A 211 17.13 8.57 -11.53
C LYS A 211 17.22 7.94 -10.14
N PRO A 212 18.11 6.96 -9.93
CA PRO A 212 18.37 6.45 -8.59
C PRO A 212 18.84 7.61 -7.70
N GLU A 213 18.17 7.82 -6.57
CA GLU A 213 18.68 8.69 -5.51
C GLU A 213 20.05 8.16 -5.10
N ARG A 214 21.09 8.98 -5.23
CA ARG A 214 22.41 8.65 -4.71
C ARG A 214 22.28 8.46 -3.21
N VAL A 215 22.38 7.21 -2.76
CA VAL A 215 22.60 6.89 -1.35
C VAL A 215 23.84 7.67 -0.93
N GLY A 216 23.64 8.60 0.01
CA GLY A 216 24.69 9.49 0.50
C GLY A 216 25.95 8.71 0.85
N SER A 217 27.04 9.07 0.18
CA SER A 217 28.39 8.63 0.47
C SER A 217 28.63 8.67 1.98
N THR A 218 28.98 7.52 2.54
CA THR A 218 29.53 7.36 3.88
C THR A 218 30.70 8.33 4.02
N ARG A 219 30.52 9.42 4.79
CA ARG A 219 31.64 10.23 5.25
C ARG A 219 32.52 9.31 6.09
N ARG A 220 33.67 8.94 5.55
CA ARG A 220 34.79 8.36 6.31
C ARG A 220 35.09 9.34 7.44
N LEU A 221 34.88 8.91 8.68
CA LEU A 221 35.55 9.49 9.84
C LEU A 221 37.04 9.26 9.61
N GLY A 222 37.74 10.34 9.28
CA GLY A 222 39.20 10.33 9.17
C GLY A 222 39.81 10.03 10.53
N ASN A 223 40.72 9.06 10.52
CA ASN A 223 41.62 8.71 11.60
C ASN A 223 42.30 9.95 12.18
N LEU A 224 42.14 10.17 13.47
CA LEU A 224 43.09 10.93 14.28
C LEU A 224 44.11 9.93 14.82
N SER A 225 45.28 9.89 14.19
CA SER A 225 46.47 9.25 14.72
C SER A 225 47.71 10.12 14.44
N ASN A 226 48.23 10.67 15.54
CA ASN A 226 49.64 10.89 15.92
C ASN A 226 50.51 12.01 15.36
N GLY A 227 51.23 12.64 16.32
CA GLY A 227 52.53 13.34 16.20
C GLY A 227 52.38 14.86 16.22
N THR A 228 52.93 15.64 17.16
CA THR A 228 54.05 15.48 18.09
C THR A 228 53.90 16.54 19.18
#